data_AF-A0A645GA63-F1
#
_entry.id   AF-A0A645GA63-F1
#
_cell.length_a   1.000
_cell.length_b   1.000
_cell.length_c   1.000
_cell.angle_alpha   90.00
_cell.angle_beta   90.00
_cell.angle_gamma   90.00
#
_symmetry.space_group_name_H-M   'P 1'
#
loop_
_entity.id
_entity.type
_entity.pdbx_description
1 polymer ?
#
loop_
_entity_poly.entity_id
_entity_poly.type
_entity_poly.pdbx_seq_one_letter_code
_entity_poly.pdbx_strand_id
1 'polypeptide(L)'
;MTNYTKLLMSLIDATKAGDTTAINDITNQINKNIEDRVNFLTYINPFWDKTTMSDLLNTFNEMTIREINTFANKDYQNNADLFSRILTYSDRMGNVFADGMLNYFTFSSREPRVP
;
A
#
# COMPACT_ATOMS: atom_id res chain seq x y z
N MET A 1 -4.96 10.23 2.06
CA MET A 1 -3.77 9.66 2.74
C MET A 1 -3.93 9.52 4.25
N THR A 2 -4.58 10.46 4.94
CA THR A 2 -4.76 10.47 6.41
C THR A 2 -5.49 9.26 7.01
N ASN A 3 -6.38 8.58 6.26
CA ASN A 3 -7.12 7.42 6.80
C ASN A 3 -6.24 6.18 7.00
N TYR A 4 -5.38 5.86 6.04
CA TYR A 4 -4.52 4.66 6.09
C TYR A 4 -3.54 4.71 7.26
N THR A 5 -2.85 5.83 7.45
CA THR A 5 -1.92 5.99 8.58
C THR A 5 -2.64 5.90 9.91
N LYS A 6 -3.87 6.42 10.02
CA LYS A 6 -4.70 6.27 11.22
C LYS A 6 -5.03 4.81 11.50
N LEU A 7 -5.44 4.05 10.48
CA LEU A 7 -5.72 2.62 10.61
C LEU A 7 -4.48 1.83 11.04
N LEU A 8 -3.29 2.14 10.49
CA LEU A 8 -2.04 1.52 10.94
C LEU A 8 -1.69 1.84 12.40
N MET A 9 -1.88 3.09 12.84
CA MET A 9 -1.69 3.46 14.25
C MET A 9 -2.68 2.72 15.17
N SER A 10 -3.95 2.64 14.78
CA SER A 10 -4.96 1.87 15.51
C SER A 10 -4.62 0.38 15.56
N LEU A 11 -4.06 -0.18 14.48
CA LEU A 11 -3.60 -1.56 14.46
C LEU A 11 -2.46 -1.78 15.47
N ILE A 12 -1.48 -0.88 15.52
CA ILE A 12 -0.39 -0.93 16.51
C ILE A 12 -0.96 -0.93 17.94
N ASP A 13 -1.92 -0.04 18.23
CA ASP A 13 -2.54 0.05 19.55
C ASP A 13 -3.32 -1.24 19.91
N ALA A 14 -4.11 -1.78 18.97
CA ALA A 14 -4.84 -3.03 19.14
C ALA A 14 -3.90 -4.23 19.35
N THR A 15 -2.81 -4.32 18.56
CA THR A 15 -1.79 -5.36 18.71
C THR A 15 -1.11 -5.29 20.07
N LYS A 16 -0.79 -4.07 20.56
CA LYS A 16 -0.22 -3.89 21.91
C LYS A 16 -1.19 -4.27 23.03
N ALA A 17 -2.50 -4.06 22.82
CA ALA A 17 -3.54 -4.44 23.76
C ALA A 17 -3.89 -5.93 23.72
N GLY A 18 -3.45 -6.68 22.70
CA GLY A 18 -3.83 -8.08 22.48
C GLY A 18 -5.29 -8.25 22.07
N ASP A 19 -5.93 -7.20 21.55
CA ASP A 19 -7.34 -7.23 21.14
C ASP A 19 -7.48 -7.83 19.74
N THR A 20 -7.66 -9.15 19.69
CA THR A 20 -7.76 -9.91 18.43
C THR A 20 -8.97 -9.52 17.58
N THR A 21 -10.06 -9.08 18.20
CA THR A 21 -11.25 -8.61 17.48
C THR A 21 -10.93 -7.29 16.78
N ALA A 22 -10.37 -6.33 17.50
CA ALA A 22 -9.98 -5.04 16.93
C ALA A 22 -8.89 -5.20 15.84
N ILE A 23 -7.92 -6.10 16.03
CA ILE A 23 -6.90 -6.42 15.03
C ILE A 23 -7.55 -6.87 13.71
N ASN A 24 -8.51 -7.80 13.77
CA ASN A 24 -9.20 -8.30 12.58
C ASN A 24 -10.04 -7.21 11.89
N ASP A 25 -10.81 -6.45 12.67
CA ASP A 25 -11.66 -5.37 12.13
C ASP A 25 -10.84 -4.25 11.48
N ILE A 26 -9.74 -3.85 12.10
CA ILE A 26 -8.84 -2.83 11.55
C ILE A 26 -8.14 -3.36 10.31
N THR A 27 -7.70 -4.62 10.32
CA THR A 27 -7.08 -5.26 9.13
C THR A 27 -8.04 -5.27 7.94
N ASN A 28 -9.31 -5.59 8.16
CA ASN A 28 -10.34 -5.52 7.12
C ASN A 28 -10.54 -4.09 6.59
N GLN A 29 -10.56 -3.09 7.47
CA GLN A 29 -10.65 -1.68 7.05
C GLN A 29 -9.42 -1.21 6.26
N ILE A 30 -8.23 -1.69 6.62
CA ILE A 30 -7.00 -1.44 5.87
C ILE A 30 -7.12 -2.03 4.47
N ASN A 31 -7.49 -3.30 4.36
CA ASN A 31 -7.66 -3.98 3.06
C ASN A 31 -8.68 -3.25 2.19
N LYS A 32 -9.80 -2.81 2.79
CA LYS A 32 -10.79 -2.01 2.06
C LYS A 32 -10.22 -0.68 1.58
N ASN A 33 -9.42 0.00 2.41
CA ASN A 33 -8.74 1.22 2.02
C ASN A 33 -7.76 0.99 0.85
N ILE A 34 -7.10 -0.16 0.79
CA ILE A 34 -6.22 -0.54 -0.33
C ILE A 34 -7.03 -0.74 -1.61
N GLU A 35 -8.15 -1.47 -1.58
CA GLU A 35 -9.03 -1.62 -2.74
C GLU A 35 -9.50 -0.27 -3.31
N ASP A 36 -9.93 0.64 -2.43
CA ASP A 36 -10.42 1.95 -2.84
C ASP A 36 -9.30 2.79 -3.48
N ARG A 37 -8.05 2.64 -3.00
CA ARG A 37 -6.86 3.27 -3.62
C ARG A 37 -6.56 2.68 -4.98
N VAL A 38 -6.60 1.35 -5.13
CA VAL A 38 -6.40 0.68 -6.42
C VAL A 38 -7.43 1.22 -7.41
N ASN A 39 -8.71 1.21 -7.05
CA ASN A 39 -9.80 1.70 -7.89
C ASN A 39 -9.57 3.16 -8.32
N PHE A 40 -9.19 4.02 -7.37
CA PHE A 40 -8.92 5.42 -7.65
C PHE A 40 -7.74 5.60 -8.62
N LEU A 41 -6.60 4.95 -8.33
CA LEU A 41 -5.38 5.08 -9.14
C LEU A 41 -5.59 4.59 -10.57
N THR A 42 -6.25 3.44 -10.74
CA THR A 42 -6.47 2.86 -12.07
C THR A 42 -7.57 3.59 -12.85
N TYR A 43 -8.46 4.29 -12.15
CA TYR A 43 -9.46 5.16 -12.79
C TYR A 43 -8.82 6.42 -13.37
N ILE A 44 -7.90 7.06 -12.64
CA ILE A 44 -7.27 8.31 -13.09
C ILE A 44 -6.19 8.09 -14.14
N ASN A 45 -5.51 6.94 -14.12
CA ASN A 45 -4.42 6.63 -15.04
C ASN A 45 -4.65 5.26 -15.71
N PRO A 46 -5.05 5.24 -17.00
CA PRO A 46 -5.33 4.00 -17.73
C PRO A 46 -4.08 3.15 -17.98
N PHE A 47 -2.87 3.69 -17.76
CA PHE A 47 -1.62 2.95 -17.90
C PHE A 47 -1.23 2.16 -16.65
N TRP A 48 -1.99 2.31 -15.55
CA TRP A 48 -1.87 1.44 -14.38
C TRP A 48 -2.91 0.33 -14.46
N ASP A 49 -2.45 -0.88 -14.80
CA ASP A 49 -3.29 -2.08 -14.80
C ASP A 49 -3.81 -2.40 -13.39
N LYS A 50 -5.10 -2.68 -13.28
CA LYS A 50 -5.77 -2.88 -11.98
C LYS A 50 -5.25 -4.08 -11.21
N THR A 51 -5.00 -5.19 -11.89
CA THR A 51 -4.49 -6.41 -11.25
C THR A 51 -3.09 -6.16 -10.70
N THR A 52 -2.22 -5.56 -11.51
CA THR A 52 -0.85 -5.20 -11.14
C THR A 52 -0.84 -4.25 -9.93
N MET A 53 -1.67 -3.21 -9.94
CA MET A 53 -1.77 -2.27 -8.82
C MET A 53 -2.33 -2.91 -7.56
N SER A 54 -3.31 -3.81 -7.71
CA SER A 54 -3.86 -4.59 -6.60
C SER A 54 -2.77 -5.45 -5.95
N ASP A 55 -2.01 -6.21 -6.75
CA ASP A 55 -0.96 -7.08 -6.24
C ASP A 55 0.14 -6.29 -5.54
N LEU A 56 0.56 -5.16 -6.12
CA LEU A 56 1.58 -4.28 -5.54
C LEU A 56 1.14 -3.73 -4.19
N LEU A 57 -0.04 -3.12 -4.12
CA LEU A 57 -0.50 -2.47 -2.90
C LEU A 57 -0.86 -3.48 -1.80
N ASN A 58 -1.44 -4.63 -2.14
CA ASN A 58 -1.73 -5.68 -1.16
C ASN A 58 -0.44 -6.31 -0.61
N THR A 59 0.54 -6.63 -1.47
CA THR A 59 1.81 -7.22 -1.00
C THR A 59 2.55 -6.26 -0.07
N PHE A 60 2.63 -4.97 -0.43
CA PHE A 60 3.23 -3.95 0.43
C PHE A 60 2.50 -3.85 1.78
N ASN A 61 1.17 -3.84 1.74
CA ASN A 61 0.35 -3.74 2.93
C ASN A 61 0.50 -4.97 3.86
N GLU A 62 0.50 -6.17 3.32
CA GLU A 62 0.71 -7.40 4.09
C GLU A 62 2.07 -7.43 4.79
N MET A 63 3.13 -6.98 4.10
CA MET A 63 4.45 -6.88 4.72
C MET A 63 4.46 -5.85 5.85
N THR A 64 3.79 -4.71 5.67
CA THR A 64 3.66 -3.67 6.70
C THR A 64 2.91 -4.19 7.94
N ILE A 65 1.83 -4.95 7.75
CA ILE A 65 1.08 -5.56 8.86
C ILE A 65 1.97 -6.60 9.59
N ARG A 66 2.72 -7.43 8.85
CA ARG A 66 3.67 -8.38 9.44
C ARG A 66 4.78 -7.66 10.22
N GLU A 67 5.30 -6.57 9.69
CA GLU A 67 6.28 -5.72 10.36
C GLU A 67 5.73 -5.20 11.71
N ILE A 68 4.51 -4.65 11.72
CA ILE A 68 3.84 -4.20 12.96
C ILE A 68 3.76 -5.34 14.00
N ASN A 69 3.38 -6.54 13.57
CA ASN A 69 3.27 -7.69 14.47
C ASN A 69 4.63 -8.14 15.02
N THR A 70 5.68 -8.18 14.19
CA THR A 70 7.03 -8.51 14.67
C THR A 70 7.54 -7.48 15.68
N PHE A 71 7.29 -6.18 15.42
CA PHE A 71 7.65 -5.12 16.35
C PHE A 71 6.92 -5.26 17.69
N ALA A 72 5.61 -5.50 17.67
CA ALA A 72 4.81 -5.67 18.88
C ALA A 72 5.24 -6.88 19.72
N ASN A 73 5.66 -7.96 19.06
CA ASN A 73 6.19 -9.17 19.71
C ASN A 73 7.67 -9.06 20.12
N LYS A 74 8.28 -7.88 19.93
CA LYS A 74 9.71 -7.61 20.22
C LYS A 74 10.68 -8.47 19.41
N ASP A 75 10.23 -9.00 18.29
CA ASP A 75 11.04 -9.76 17.34
C ASP A 75 11.77 -8.81 16.39
N TYR A 76 12.72 -8.06 16.95
CA TYR A 76 13.38 -6.96 16.24
C TYR A 76 14.27 -7.43 15.09
N GLN A 77 14.81 -8.65 15.16
CA GLN A 77 15.62 -9.20 14.09
C GLN A 77 14.77 -9.46 12.84
N ASN A 78 13.62 -10.14 12.99
CA ASN A 78 12.71 -10.37 11.87
C ASN A 78 12.04 -9.07 11.42
N ASN A 79 11.80 -8.13 12.34
CA ASN A 79 11.30 -6.81 12.00
C ASN A 79 12.27 -6.07 11.04
N ALA A 80 13.57 -6.05 11.34
CA ALA A 80 14.57 -5.40 10.50
C ALA A 80 14.71 -6.07 9.11
N ASP A 81 14.61 -7.40 9.04
CA ASP A 81 14.57 -8.14 7.77
C ASP A 81 13.34 -7.74 6.94
N LEU A 82 12.15 -7.75 7.55
CA LEU A 82 10.91 -7.34 6.90
C LEU A 82 10.98 -5.90 6.40
N PHE A 83 11.49 -4.98 7.21
CA PHE A 83 11.66 -3.59 6.81
C PHE A 83 12.57 -3.46 5.57
N SER A 84 13.68 -4.20 5.54
CA SER A 84 14.59 -4.23 4.38
C SER A 84 13.90 -4.76 3.11
N ARG A 85 13.01 -5.75 3.27
CA ARG A 85 12.20 -6.29 2.16
C ARG A 85 11.14 -5.30 1.70
N ILE A 86 10.50 -4.56 2.60
CA ILE A 86 9.57 -3.47 2.28
C ILE A 86 10.27 -2.38 1.47
N LEU A 87 11.49 -1.97 1.87
CA LEU A 87 12.28 -0.99 1.13
C LEU A 87 12.60 -1.47 -0.29
N THR A 88 13.09 -2.71 -0.43
CA THR A 88 13.39 -3.31 -1.74
C THR A 88 12.14 -3.41 -2.62
N TYR A 89 11.00 -3.77 -2.03
CA TYR A 89 9.73 -3.84 -2.75
C TYR A 89 9.23 -2.46 -3.16
N SER A 90 9.48 -1.44 -2.34
CA SER A 90 9.10 -0.05 -2.62
C SER A 90 9.84 0.51 -3.84
N ASP A 91 11.09 0.09 -4.08
CA ASP A 91 11.83 0.41 -5.30
C ASP A 91 11.13 -0.15 -6.55
N ARG A 92 10.75 -1.43 -6.50
CA ARG A 92 9.96 -2.06 -7.57
C ARG A 92 8.62 -1.36 -7.80
N MET A 93 7.91 -1.01 -6.72
CA MET A 93 6.67 -0.24 -6.84
C MET A 93 6.95 1.10 -7.53
N GLY A 94 7.99 1.81 -7.11
CA GLY A 94 8.42 3.09 -7.68
C GLY A 94 8.57 3.02 -9.20
N ASN A 95 9.18 1.97 -9.73
CA ASN A 95 9.32 1.76 -11.18
C ASN A 95 7.95 1.66 -11.89
N VAL A 96 7.00 0.88 -11.35
CA VAL A 96 5.65 0.75 -11.95
C VAL A 96 4.88 2.07 -11.88
N PHE A 97 4.99 2.80 -10.77
CA PHE A 97 4.39 4.14 -10.66
C PHE A 97 5.00 5.10 -11.68
N ALA A 98 6.33 5.13 -11.80
CA ALA A 98 7.05 6.00 -12.74
C ALA A 98 6.69 5.71 -14.20
N ASP A 99 6.67 4.42 -14.60
CA ASP A 99 6.33 4.01 -15.96
C ASP A 99 4.90 4.44 -16.33
N GLY A 100 3.93 4.23 -15.44
CA GLY A 100 2.56 4.66 -15.69
C GLY A 100 2.41 6.18 -15.77
N MET A 101 3.16 6.95 -14.97
CA MET A 101 3.17 8.41 -15.07
C MET A 101 3.81 8.89 -16.38
N LEU A 102 4.93 8.30 -16.79
CA LEU A 102 5.61 8.65 -18.03
C LEU A 102 4.72 8.39 -19.25
N ASN A 103 4.04 7.24 -19.27
CA ASN A 103 3.09 6.90 -20.32
C ASN A 103 1.90 7.87 -20.34
N TYR A 104 1.36 8.21 -19.16
CA TYR A 104 0.27 9.17 -19.05
C TYR A 104 0.67 10.55 -19.61
N PHE A 105 1.81 11.10 -19.18
CA PHE A 105 2.26 12.40 -19.68
C PHE A 105 2.57 12.40 -21.16
N THR A 106 3.19 11.32 -21.67
CA THR A 106 3.48 11.17 -23.09
C THR A 106 2.20 11.10 -23.91
N PHE A 107 1.18 10.37 -23.44
CA PHE A 107 -0.13 10.29 -24.08
C PHE A 107 -0.87 11.64 -24.04
N SER A 108 -1.01 12.27 -22.87
CA SER A 108 -1.71 13.55 -22.70
C SER A 108 -1.06 14.70 -23.49
N SER A 109 0.25 14.63 -23.74
CA SER A 109 0.94 15.62 -24.58
C SER A 109 0.63 15.49 -26.08
N ARG A 110 0.11 14.34 -26.51
CA ARG A 110 -0.20 14.03 -27.92
C ARG A 110 -1.67 14.25 -28.28
N GLU A 111 -2.57 14.30 -27.30
CA GLU A 111 -3.96 14.70 -27.56
C GLU A 111 -4.05 16.21 -27.81
N PRO A 112 -4.69 16.68 -28.90
CA PRO A 112 -4.91 18.10 -29.11
C PRO A 112 -5.74 18.65 -27.94
N ARG A 113 -5.27 19.72 -27.31
CA ARG A 113 -6.08 20.49 -26.36
C ARG A 113 -7.32 20.97 -27.12
N VAL A 114 -8.48 20.37 -26.86
CA VAL A 114 -9.75 20.89 -27.37
C VAL A 114 -9.98 22.23 -26.66
N PRO A 115 -10.18 23.33 -27.41
CA PRO A 115 -10.38 24.66 -26.83
C PRO A 115 -11.66 24.76 -25.99
#